data_AF-A0A2H9LZC5-F1
#
_entry.id   AF-A0A2H9LZC5-F1
#
_cell.length_a   1.000
_cell.length_b   1.000
_cell.length_c   1.000
_cell.angle_alpha   90.00
_cell.angle_beta   90.00
_cell.angle_gamma   90.00
#
_symmetry.space_group_name_H-M   'P 1'
#
loop_
_entity.id
_entity.type
_entity.pdbx_description
1 polymer ?
#
loop_
_entity_poly.entity_id
_entity_poly.type
_entity_poly.pdbx_seq_one_letter_code
_entity_poly.pdbx_strand_id
1 'polypeptide(L)' 'MKDGWKIHKYSKTLEWRLKGIREHRLCSETNTAYLLDFHNFLFAEGLSIPRVAKYLRLLCKIDSNINKDFKDVHKVLN' A
#
# COMPACT_ATOMS: atom_id res chain seq x y z
N MET A 1 -10.62 10.25 15.81
CA MET A 1 -10.71 9.77 14.41
C MET A 1 -11.78 10.60 13.71
N LYS A 2 -11.55 11.17 12.51
CA LYS A 2 -12.55 12.07 11.86
C LYS A 2 -13.80 11.28 11.43
N ASP A 3 -15.00 11.80 11.69
CA ASP A 3 -16.27 11.08 11.48
C ASP A 3 -16.48 10.62 10.03
N GLY A 4 -16.06 11.41 9.05
CA GLY A 4 -16.11 11.04 7.64
C GLY A 4 -15.32 9.75 7.31
N TRP A 5 -14.26 9.43 8.06
CA TRP A 5 -13.50 8.20 7.82
C TRP A 5 -14.22 6.93 8.27
N LYS A 6 -15.10 7.06 9.27
CA LYS A 6 -15.94 5.97 9.76
C LYS A 6 -17.08 5.69 8.78
N ILE A 7 -17.72 6.74 8.26
CA ILE A 7 -18.80 6.67 7.26
C ILE A 7 -18.31 5.96 5.99
N HIS A 8 -17.15 6.35 5.48
CA HIS A 8 -16.58 5.78 4.25
C HIS A 8 -15.72 4.52 4.49
N LYS A 9 -15.69 3.99 5.72
CA LYS A 9 -14.98 2.77 6.10
C LYS A 9 -13.48 2.78 5.75
N TYR A 10 -12.86 3.95 5.65
CA TYR A 10 -11.46 4.07 5.19
C TYR A 10 -10.47 3.33 6.12
N SER A 11 -10.70 3.33 7.43
CA SER A 11 -9.88 2.54 8.38
C SER A 11 -9.97 1.05 8.07
N LYS A 12 -11.19 0.53 7.93
CA LYS A 12 -11.44 -0.89 7.62
C LYS A 12 -10.85 -1.28 6.27
N THR A 13 -10.91 -0.40 5.28
CA THR A 13 -10.26 -0.61 3.97
C THR A 13 -8.75 -0.70 4.10
N LEU A 14 -8.13 0.19 4.88
CA LEU A 14 -6.68 0.18 5.12
C LEU A 14 -6.27 -1.10 5.87
N GLU A 15 -6.96 -1.45 6.94
CA GLU A 15 -6.72 -2.67 7.72
C GLU A 15 -6.80 -3.94 6.85
N TRP A 16 -7.86 -4.08 6.05
CA TRP A 16 -8.00 -5.21 5.13
C TRP A 16 -6.85 -5.28 4.12
N ARG A 17 -6.38 -4.12 3.65
CA ARG A 17 -5.29 -4.04 2.68
C ARG A 17 -3.95 -4.41 3.31
N LEU A 18 -3.65 -3.89 4.49
CA LEU A 18 -2.45 -4.25 5.25
C LEU A 18 -2.44 -5.74 5.59
N LYS A 19 -3.59 -6.29 5.98
CA LYS A 19 -3.75 -7.74 6.16
C LYS A 19 -3.40 -8.49 4.87
N GLY A 20 -3.98 -8.08 3.73
CA GLY A 20 -3.67 -8.71 2.43
C GLY A 20 -2.22 -8.57 1.97
N ILE A 21 -1.52 -7.49 2.35
CA ILE A 21 -0.09 -7.28 2.08
C ILE A 21 0.77 -8.22 2.95
N ARG A 22 0.44 -8.34 4.24
CA ARG A 22 1.12 -9.24 5.19
C ARG A 22 0.90 -10.73 4.87
N GLU A 23 -0.26 -11.05 4.31
CA GLU A 23 -0.61 -12.40 3.85
C GLU A 23 -0.13 -12.71 2.43
N HIS A 24 0.60 -11.79 1.78
CA HIS A 24 1.05 -11.91 0.37
C HIS A 24 -0.09 -12.15 -0.65
N ARG A 25 -1.33 -11.83 -0.28
CA ARG A 25 -2.52 -11.98 -1.14
C ARG A 25 -2.62 -10.85 -2.17
N LEU A 26 -2.07 -9.67 -1.85
CA LEU A 26 -2.20 -8.46 -2.67
C LEU A 26 -0.89 -8.02 -3.33
N CYS A 27 0.22 -8.64 -2.96
CA CYS A 27 1.54 -8.34 -3.49
C CYS A 27 2.47 -9.54 -3.28
N SER A 28 3.59 -9.56 -4.02
CA SER A 28 4.64 -10.55 -3.83
C SER A 28 5.26 -10.47 -2.44
N GLU A 29 5.85 -11.57 -1.98
CA GLU A 29 6.60 -11.61 -0.72
C GLU A 29 7.74 -10.58 -0.70
N THR A 30 8.44 -10.44 -1.82
CA THR A 30 9.52 -9.44 -1.97
C THR A 30 9.01 -8.01 -1.79
N ASN A 31 7.83 -7.69 -2.34
CA ASN A 31 7.29 -6.33 -2.30
C ASN A 31 6.54 -6.01 -1.01
N THR A 32 6.21 -7.01 -0.18
CA THR A 32 5.56 -6.82 1.12
C THR A 32 6.36 -5.88 2.02
N ALA A 33 7.67 -6.10 2.18
CA ALA A 33 8.51 -5.26 3.04
C ALA A 33 8.48 -3.79 2.62
N TYR A 34 8.70 -3.51 1.33
CA TYR A 34 8.68 -2.16 0.77
C TYR A 34 7.32 -1.46 0.96
N LEU A 35 6.22 -2.18 0.80
CA LEU A 35 4.87 -1.62 0.99
C LEU A 35 4.58 -1.29 2.45
N LEU A 36 5.05 -2.11 3.39
CA LEU A 36 4.89 -1.86 4.82
C LEU A 36 5.75 -0.69 5.30
N ASP A 37 6.99 -0.59 4.81
CA ASP A 37 7.86 0.54 5.11
C ASP A 37 7.31 1.83 4.52
N PHE A 38 6.82 1.80 3.28
CA PHE A 38 6.17 2.94 2.66
C PHE A 38 4.90 3.37 3.41
N HIS A 39 4.09 2.42 3.89
CA HIS A 39 2.95 2.71 4.77
C HIS A 39 3.39 3.49 6.01
N ASN A 40 4.43 3.04 6.70
CA ASN A 40 4.94 3.68 7.91
C ASN A 40 5.45 5.10 7.61
N PHE A 41 6.19 5.26 6.52
CA PHE A 41 6.66 6.55 6.02
C PHE A 41 5.50 7.52 5.79
N LEU A 42 4.44 7.11 5.06
CA LEU A 42 3.30 8.00 4.79
C LEU A 42 2.58 8.44 6.08
N PHE A 43 2.50 7.59 7.09
CA PHE A 43 1.93 7.98 8.39
C PHE A 43 2.84 8.95 9.14
N ALA A 44 4.16 8.76 9.10
CA ALA A 44 5.13 9.68 9.68
C ALA A 44 5.05 11.08 9.04
N GLU A 45 4.84 11.13 7.72
CA GLU A 45 4.60 12.36 6.96
C GLU A 45 3.20 12.99 7.21
N GLY A 46 2.39 12.39 8.09
CA GLY A 46 1.08 12.95 8.48
C GLY A 46 -0.02 12.77 7.44
N LEU A 47 0.12 11.82 6.50
CA LEU A 47 -0.94 11.59 5.52
C LEU A 47 -2.20 11.02 6.17
N SER A 48 -3.33 11.38 5.58
CA SER A 48 -4.64 10.88 6.00
C SER A 48 -4.83 9.41 5.59
N ILE A 49 -5.58 8.65 6.40
CA ILE A 49 -5.94 7.25 6.12
C ILE A 49 -6.45 7.04 4.68
N PRO A 50 -7.35 7.89 4.12
CA PRO A 50 -7.81 7.72 2.75
C PRO A 50 -6.69 7.83 1.71
N ARG A 51 -5.72 8.73 1.92
CA ARG A 51 -4.57 8.89 1.02
C ARG A 51 -3.65 7.67 1.09
N VAL A 52 -3.32 7.20 2.29
CA VAL A 52 -2.52 5.99 2.48
C VAL A 52 -3.19 4.79 1.82
N ALA A 53 -4.49 4.57 2.06
CA ALA A 53 -5.24 3.47 1.46
C ALA A 53 -5.28 3.55 -0.08
N LYS A 54 -5.35 4.76 -0.66
CA LYS A 54 -5.29 4.98 -2.11
C LYS A 54 -3.93 4.61 -2.68
N TYR A 55 -2.83 5.04 -2.06
CA TYR A 55 -1.49 4.76 -2.56
C TYR A 55 -1.13 3.29 -2.46
N LEU A 56 -1.42 2.63 -1.34
CA LEU A 56 -1.20 1.18 -1.22
C LEU A 56 -2.02 0.39 -2.24
N ARG A 57 -3.27 0.80 -2.52
CA ARG A 57 -4.07 0.18 -3.59
C ARG A 57 -3.38 0.27 -4.94
N LEU A 58 -2.85 1.45 -5.27
CA LEU A 58 -2.20 1.68 -6.55
C LEU A 58 -0.95 0.81 -6.68
N LEU A 59 -0.10 0.77 -5.64
CA LEU A 59 1.13 -0.01 -5.67
C LEU A 59 0.87 -1.52 -5.74
N CYS A 60 -0.09 -2.06 -4.97
CA CYS A 60 -0.48 -3.46 -5.11
C CYS A 60 -0.98 -3.79 -6.53
N LYS A 61 -1.70 -2.86 -7.17
CA LYS A 61 -2.16 -3.05 -8.56
C LYS A 61 -1.01 -2.98 -9.57
N ILE A 62 -0.01 -2.14 -9.32
CA ILE A 62 1.20 -2.06 -10.14
C ILE A 62 1.98 -3.36 -10.01
N ASP A 63 2.19 -3.85 -8.78
CA ASP A 63 2.86 -5.12 -8.52
C ASP A 63 2.17 -6.28 -9.27
N SER A 64 0.84 -6.39 -9.14
CA SER A 64 0.07 -7.44 -9.83
C SER A 64 0.16 -7.38 -11.36
N ASN A 65 0.40 -6.19 -11.92
CA ASN A 65 0.44 -5.99 -13.37
C ASN A 65 1.85 -6.14 -13.96
N ILE A 66 2.87 -5.74 -13.21
CA ILE A 66 4.25 -5.68 -13.71
C ILE A 66 5.01 -6.96 -13.35
N ASN A 67 4.61 -7.68 -12.28
CA ASN A 67 5.29 -8.87 -11.78
C ASN A 67 6.82 -8.68 -11.68
N LYS A 68 7.23 -7.47 -11.26
CA LYS A 68 8.63 -7.10 -11.02
C LYS A 68 8.77 -6.60 -9.60
N ASP A 69 9.89 -6.93 -8.98
CA ASP A 69 10.26 -6.37 -7.69
C ASP A 69 10.42 -4.85 -7.80
N PHE A 70 9.92 -4.10 -6.81
CA PHE A 70 10.03 -2.64 -6.82
C PHE A 70 11.48 -2.15 -6.85
N LYS A 71 12.43 -2.94 -6.32
CA LYS A 71 13.88 -2.67 -6.41
C LYS A 71 14.41 -2.60 -7.85
N ASP A 72 13.76 -3.27 -8.79
CA ASP A 72 14.21 -3.38 -10.18
C ASP A 72 13.52 -2.35 -11.11
N VAL A 73 12.63 -1.49 -10.57
CA VAL A 73 11.93 -0.46 -11.36
C VAL A 73 12.93 0.52 -12.01
N HIS A 74 14.07 0.78 -11.37
CA HIS A 74 15.13 1.62 -11.94
C HIS A 74 15.77 1.05 -13.22
N LYS A 75 15.66 -0.26 -13.49
CA LYS A 75 16.26 -0.89 -14.68
C LYS A 75 15.47 -0.69 -15.96
N VAL A 76 14.21 -0.23 -15.89
CA VAL A 76 13.31 -0.13 -17.05
C VAL A 76 13.27 1.29 -17.62
N LEU A 77 13.91 2.27 -16.97
CA LEU A 77 13.95 3.67 -17.38
C LEU A 77 15.28 4.09 -18.04
N ASN A 78 16.11 3.12 -18.43
CA ASN A 78 17.32 3.33 -19.23
C ASN A 78 17.14 2.75 -20.63
#